data_AF-I4B913-F1
#
_entry.id   AF-I4B913-F1
#
_cell.length_a   1.000
_cell.length_b   1.000
_cell.length_c   1.000
_cell.angle_alpha   90.00
_cell.angle_beta   90.00
_cell.angle_gamma   90.00
#
_symmetry.space_group_name_H-M   'P 1'
#
loop_
_entity.id
_entity.type
_entity.pdbx_description
1 polymer ?
#
loop_
_entity_poly.entity_id
_entity_poly.type
_entity_poly.pdbx_seq_one_letter_code
_entity_poly.pdbx_strand_id
1 'polypeptide(L)'
;MALWSRKKSTPAIAVALQLSETQTSTKLPAEIKPIQAQPKKKKTLKRSKLPVPAAVKRRFEGYLQKGRRCWSWKGSHTTDGYAQFWVNDTKVVKAHRFAYEIYVRQLGKRERLHNLCENKQCVNPACWAPFAIGARKKLVGRRV
;
A
#
# COMPACT_ATOMS: atom_id res chain seq x y z
N MET A 1 15.48 -15.57 -77.05
CA MET A 1 14.20 -16.32 -76.87
C MET A 1 14.51 -17.70 -76.33
N ALA A 2 13.71 -18.17 -75.37
CA ALA A 2 13.55 -19.54 -74.83
C ALA A 2 14.82 -20.23 -74.22
N LEU A 3 14.96 -20.28 -72.90
CA LEU A 3 14.36 -21.24 -71.94
C LEU A 3 15.12 -22.58 -71.85
N TRP A 4 15.93 -22.63 -70.79
CA TRP A 4 16.24 -23.73 -69.85
C TRP A 4 15.73 -25.15 -70.16
N SER A 5 16.62 -26.14 -69.97
CA SER A 5 16.20 -27.42 -69.41
C SER A 5 17.28 -28.07 -68.54
N ARG A 6 16.93 -28.27 -67.26
CA ARG A 6 17.67 -28.99 -66.20
C ARG A 6 17.54 -30.51 -66.37
N LYS A 7 18.61 -31.27 -66.08
CA LYS A 7 18.58 -32.56 -65.35
C LYS A 7 19.94 -32.72 -64.62
N LYS A 8 20.00 -32.48 -63.31
CA LYS A 8 19.80 -33.38 -62.14
C LYS A 8 20.98 -34.35 -61.87
N SER A 9 21.65 -34.02 -60.77
CA SER A 9 22.70 -34.65 -59.96
C SER A 9 22.58 -36.15 -59.70
N THR A 10 23.76 -36.76 -59.52
CA THR A 10 24.17 -38.13 -59.19
C THR A 10 23.77 -38.65 -57.79
N PRO A 11 23.93 -39.97 -57.51
CA PRO A 11 23.61 -40.61 -56.23
C PRO A 11 24.85 -40.78 -55.31
N ALA A 12 24.65 -40.77 -53.99
CA ALA A 12 25.63 -41.29 -53.02
C ALA A 12 24.92 -41.71 -51.71
N ILE A 13 24.86 -43.01 -51.45
CA ILE A 13 25.59 -43.74 -50.39
C ILE A 13 24.97 -43.58 -48.99
N ALA A 14 24.33 -44.67 -48.55
CA ALA A 14 23.95 -44.90 -47.17
C ALA A 14 25.19 -45.19 -46.31
N VAL A 15 25.34 -44.45 -45.21
CA VAL A 15 26.30 -44.77 -44.14
C VAL A 15 25.49 -44.91 -42.85
N ALA A 16 25.44 -46.14 -42.35
CA ALA A 16 24.95 -46.46 -41.03
C ALA A 16 25.93 -45.88 -39.99
N LEU A 17 25.44 -44.97 -39.14
CA LEU A 17 26.18 -44.46 -38.00
C LEU A 17 25.57 -45.04 -36.72
N GLN A 18 26.40 -45.78 -35.97
CA GLN A 18 26.10 -46.32 -34.64
C GLN A 18 25.48 -45.26 -33.72
N LEU A 19 24.33 -45.59 -33.13
CA LEU A 19 23.78 -44.93 -31.96
C LEU A 19 24.62 -45.32 -30.74
N SER A 20 25.46 -44.42 -30.26
CA SER A 20 26.08 -44.53 -28.94
C SER A 20 25.11 -44.00 -27.88
N GLU A 21 24.60 -44.93 -27.07
CA GLU A 21 23.77 -44.63 -25.90
C GLU A 21 24.59 -43.86 -24.87
N THR A 22 24.35 -42.56 -24.74
CA THR A 22 24.91 -41.77 -23.64
C THR A 22 24.04 -41.96 -22.40
N GLN A 23 24.49 -42.86 -21.51
CA GLN A 23 23.92 -42.99 -20.17
C GLN A 23 24.22 -41.70 -19.38
N THR A 24 23.28 -40.76 -19.40
CA THR A 24 23.34 -39.60 -18.51
C THR A 24 22.77 -40.01 -17.16
N SER A 25 23.67 -40.25 -16.21
CA SER A 25 23.39 -40.54 -14.81
C SER A 25 22.58 -39.40 -14.16
N THR A 26 21.27 -39.60 -14.00
CA THR A 26 20.37 -38.67 -13.29
C THR A 26 20.58 -38.82 -11.79
N LYS A 27 21.62 -38.18 -11.25
CA LYS A 27 21.81 -38.04 -9.80
C LYS A 27 21.15 -36.73 -9.35
N LEU A 28 19.85 -36.76 -9.03
CA LEU A 28 19.18 -35.66 -8.32
C LEU A 28 19.71 -35.59 -6.89
N PRO A 29 20.22 -34.44 -6.40
CA PRO A 29 20.37 -34.23 -4.98
C PRO A 29 19.27 -33.33 -4.42
N ALA A 30 18.95 -33.63 -3.17
CA ALA A 30 18.33 -32.77 -2.16
C ALA A 30 16.82 -32.51 -2.28
N GLU A 31 16.10 -33.40 -1.60
CA GLU A 31 14.82 -33.19 -0.95
C GLU A 31 14.64 -31.76 -0.40
N ILE A 32 13.71 -31.01 -1.01
CA ILE A 32 13.27 -29.72 -0.51
C ILE A 32 12.45 -29.99 0.74
N LYS A 33 13.04 -29.77 1.92
CA LYS A 33 12.31 -29.85 3.19
C LYS A 33 11.20 -28.79 3.17
N PRO A 34 9.97 -29.13 3.60
CA PRO A 34 8.90 -28.16 3.68
C PRO A 34 9.28 -27.07 4.68
N ILE A 35 9.31 -25.82 4.21
CA ILE A 35 9.49 -24.64 5.06
C ILE A 35 8.24 -24.57 5.94
N GLN A 36 8.33 -25.09 7.16
CA GLN A 36 7.28 -24.93 8.16
C GLN A 36 7.17 -23.44 8.51
N ALA A 37 6.16 -22.77 7.94
CA ALA A 37 5.81 -21.40 8.28
C ALA A 37 5.27 -21.37 9.71
N GLN A 38 6.16 -21.09 10.66
CA GLN A 38 5.78 -20.87 12.06
C GLN A 38 4.82 -19.68 12.14
N PRO A 39 3.67 -19.79 12.84
CA PRO A 39 2.76 -18.67 13.03
C PRO A 39 3.46 -17.64 13.92
N LYS A 40 4.05 -16.61 13.30
CA LYS A 40 4.61 -15.47 14.02
C LYS A 40 3.49 -14.85 14.88
N LYS A 41 3.62 -14.96 16.21
CA LYS A 41 2.73 -14.30 17.18
C LYS A 41 2.55 -12.85 16.76
N LYS A 42 1.35 -12.47 16.34
CA LYS A 42 1.03 -11.10 15.93
C LYS A 42 1.07 -10.22 17.19
N LYS A 43 2.22 -9.61 17.47
CA LYS A 43 2.30 -8.53 18.47
C LYS A 43 1.35 -7.42 18.03
N THR A 44 0.35 -7.11 18.84
CA THR A 44 -0.59 -6.00 18.63
C THR A 44 0.16 -4.68 18.85
N LEU A 45 0.86 -4.22 17.81
CA LEU A 45 1.59 -2.95 17.83
C LEU A 45 0.59 -1.78 17.98
N LYS A 46 0.53 -1.18 19.18
CA LYS A 46 -0.13 0.12 19.36
C LYS A 46 0.58 1.15 18.47
N ARG A 47 -0.15 1.83 17.59
CA ARG A 47 0.43 2.84 16.69
C ARG A 47 0.84 4.07 17.50
N SER A 48 2.08 4.53 17.33
CA SER A 48 2.61 5.75 17.94
C SER A 48 2.12 7.00 17.19
N LYS A 49 2.43 8.19 17.73
CA LYS A 49 2.23 9.48 17.04
C LYS A 49 3.16 9.60 15.83
N LEU A 50 2.78 10.44 14.85
CA LEU A 50 3.60 10.73 13.69
C LEU A 50 4.80 11.60 14.10
N PRO A 51 6.06 11.15 13.90
CA PRO A 51 7.22 12.01 14.09
C PRO A 51 7.24 13.07 12.98
N VAL A 52 7.23 14.34 13.37
CA VAL A 52 7.21 15.50 12.46
C VAL A 52 8.30 16.49 12.91
N PRO A 53 9.05 17.10 11.98
CA PRO A 53 10.01 18.14 12.34
C PRO A 53 9.36 19.29 13.12
N ALA A 54 10.03 19.78 14.16
CA ALA A 54 9.48 20.82 15.04
C ALA A 54 9.03 22.07 14.27
N ALA A 55 9.77 22.47 13.23
CA ALA A 55 9.40 23.60 12.37
C ALA A 55 8.05 23.40 11.65
N VAL A 56 7.79 22.20 11.14
CA VAL A 56 6.53 21.86 10.47
C VAL A 56 5.38 21.84 11.47
N LYS A 57 5.60 21.25 12.65
CA LYS A 57 4.60 21.27 13.74
C LYS A 57 4.27 22.71 14.16
N ARG A 58 5.27 23.57 14.33
CA ARG A 58 5.08 24.98 14.67
C ARG A 58 4.29 25.74 13.60
N ARG A 59 4.63 25.54 12.31
CA ARG A 59 3.86 26.13 11.19
C ARG A 59 2.40 25.68 11.23
N PHE A 60 2.17 24.39 11.44
CA PHE A 60 0.83 23.83 11.56
C PHE A 60 0.04 24.46 12.72
N GLU A 61 0.66 24.54 13.90
CA GLU A 61 0.05 25.14 15.09
C GLU A 61 -0.27 26.63 14.91
N GLY A 62 0.51 27.36 14.10
CA GLY A 62 0.23 28.77 13.75
C GLY A 62 -1.07 29.01 12.99
N TYR A 63 -1.60 27.99 12.29
CA TYR A 63 -2.89 28.07 11.60
C TYR A 63 -4.09 27.72 12.49
N LEU A 64 -3.86 27.19 13.70
CA LEU A 64 -4.92 26.74 14.58
C LEU A 64 -5.49 27.90 15.40
N GLN A 65 -6.80 28.08 15.35
CA GLN A 65 -7.55 28.85 16.35
C GLN A 65 -8.25 27.87 17.29
N LYS A 66 -7.69 27.68 18.48
CA LYS A 66 -8.22 26.71 19.44
C LYS A 66 -9.42 27.30 20.19
N GLY A 67 -10.62 26.83 19.89
CA GLY A 67 -11.81 27.01 20.72
C GLY A 67 -11.96 25.90 21.77
N ARG A 68 -13.01 25.99 22.61
CA ARG A 68 -13.30 25.00 23.67
C ARG A 68 -13.62 23.60 23.13
N ARG A 69 -14.42 23.52 22.06
CA ARG A 69 -14.86 22.25 21.45
C ARG A 69 -14.28 22.02 20.06
N CYS A 70 -14.26 23.06 19.23
CA CYS A 70 -13.78 23.00 17.85
C CYS A 70 -12.58 23.91 17.65
N TRP A 71 -11.66 23.51 16.78
CA TRP A 71 -10.53 24.34 16.38
C TRP A 71 -10.72 24.79 14.94
N SER A 72 -10.75 26.10 14.70
CA SER A 72 -10.88 26.68 13.37
C SER A 72 -9.54 26.67 12.64
N TRP A 73 -9.60 26.58 11.32
CA TRP A 73 -8.43 26.54 10.43
C TRP A 73 -8.28 27.86 9.68
N LYS A 74 -7.12 28.52 9.81
CA LYS A 74 -6.80 29.76 9.07
C LYS A 74 -6.22 29.53 7.67
N GLY A 75 -5.90 28.28 7.32
CA GLY A 75 -5.26 27.96 6.04
C GLY A 75 -6.26 27.73 4.90
N SER A 76 -5.76 27.17 3.80
CA SER A 76 -6.57 26.88 2.62
C SER A 76 -7.53 25.70 2.84
N HIS A 77 -8.57 25.66 2.02
CA HIS A 77 -9.60 24.62 2.00
C HIS A 77 -9.65 23.95 0.63
N THR A 78 -10.12 22.70 0.56
CA THR A 78 -10.51 22.06 -0.71
C THR A 78 -11.80 22.71 -1.23
N THR A 79 -12.12 22.48 -2.51
CA THR A 79 -13.45 22.74 -3.08
C THR A 79 -14.57 22.10 -2.25
N ASP A 80 -14.30 20.89 -1.71
CA ASP A 80 -15.26 20.15 -0.87
C ASP A 80 -15.39 20.69 0.57
N GLY A 81 -14.69 21.79 0.90
CA GLY A 81 -14.74 22.46 2.20
C GLY A 81 -13.86 21.87 3.30
N TYR A 82 -12.95 20.94 3.01
CA TYR A 82 -12.01 20.40 4.00
C TYR A 82 -10.76 21.26 4.14
N ALA A 83 -10.34 21.51 5.38
CA ALA A 83 -9.07 22.17 5.68
C ALA A 83 -7.87 21.35 5.14
N GLN A 84 -6.94 22.04 4.48
CA GLN A 84 -5.73 21.46 3.89
C GLN A 84 -4.46 22.08 4.50
N PHE A 85 -3.41 21.28 4.57
CA PHE A 85 -2.09 21.69 5.04
C PHE A 85 -1.00 21.12 4.13
N TRP A 86 -0.11 21.99 3.65
CA TRP A 86 1.13 21.58 3.00
C TRP A 86 2.11 21.13 4.08
N VAL A 87 2.59 19.89 4.04
CA VAL A 87 3.60 19.39 4.99
C VAL A 87 5.00 19.85 4.57
N ASN A 88 5.23 19.88 3.26
CA ASN A 88 6.40 20.38 2.55
C ASN A 88 5.91 20.89 1.18
N ASP A 89 6.82 21.23 0.28
CA ASP A 89 6.49 21.84 -1.01
C ASP A 89 5.82 20.85 -2.00
N THR A 90 5.84 19.55 -1.69
CA THR A 90 5.32 18.50 -2.59
C THR A 90 4.09 17.77 -2.06
N LYS A 91 3.79 17.86 -0.76
CA LYS A 91 2.78 17.03 -0.11
C LYS A 91 1.72 17.86 0.61
N VAL A 92 0.50 17.76 0.11
CA VAL A 92 -0.72 18.27 0.76
C VAL A 92 -1.43 17.15 1.50
N VAL A 93 -1.87 17.45 2.73
CA VAL A 93 -2.70 16.55 3.53
C VAL A 93 -3.90 17.30 4.10
N LYS A 94 -4.96 16.55 4.44
CA LYS A 94 -6.08 17.11 5.19
C LYS A 94 -5.61 17.52 6.59
N ALA A 95 -5.91 18.75 7.01
CA ALA A 95 -5.41 19.32 8.26
C ALA A 95 -5.88 18.54 9.49
N HIS A 96 -7.16 18.11 9.52
CA HIS A 96 -7.69 17.28 10.61
C HIS A 96 -7.00 15.91 10.70
N ARG A 97 -6.64 15.31 9.55
CA ARG A 97 -5.90 14.05 9.53
C ARG A 97 -4.52 14.24 10.13
N PHE A 98 -3.83 15.30 9.71
CA PHE A 98 -2.51 15.64 10.23
C PHE A 98 -2.55 15.88 11.75
N ALA A 99 -3.53 16.66 12.23
CA ALA A 99 -3.75 16.87 13.66
C ALA A 99 -3.92 15.55 14.43
N TYR A 100 -4.77 14.65 13.92
CA TYR A 100 -4.98 13.35 14.56
C TYR A 100 -3.68 12.53 14.62
N GLU A 101 -2.90 12.51 13.53
CA GLU A 101 -1.67 11.75 13.44
C GLU A 101 -0.57 12.26 14.39
N ILE A 102 -0.45 13.59 14.58
CA ILE A 102 0.57 14.19 15.47
C ILE A 102 0.16 14.21 16.94
N TYR A 103 -1.13 14.37 17.26
CA TYR A 103 -1.59 14.50 18.65
C TYR A 103 -2.05 13.17 19.27
N VAL A 104 -2.64 12.28 18.47
CA VAL A 104 -3.25 11.03 18.94
C VAL A 104 -2.41 9.83 18.53
N ARG A 105 -2.42 9.46 17.25
CA ARG A 105 -1.65 8.34 16.69
C ARG A 105 -1.69 8.32 15.17
N GLN A 106 -0.70 7.68 14.55
CA GLN A 106 -0.72 7.35 13.14
C GLN A 106 -1.95 6.50 12.78
N LEU A 107 -2.55 6.82 11.64
CA LEU A 107 -3.68 6.07 11.07
C LEU A 107 -3.15 4.94 10.19
N GLY A 108 -3.78 3.77 10.29
CA GLY A 108 -3.48 2.63 9.43
C GLY A 108 -3.87 2.89 7.96
N LYS A 109 -3.30 2.10 7.04
CA LYS A 109 -3.56 2.19 5.60
C LYS A 109 -5.05 2.10 5.23
N ARG A 110 -5.84 1.39 6.04
CA ARG A 110 -7.29 1.20 5.85
C ARG A 110 -8.13 1.94 6.89
N GLU A 111 -7.57 2.94 7.58
CA GLU A 111 -8.32 3.77 8.51
C GLU A 111 -8.62 5.15 7.90
N ARG A 112 -9.87 5.58 8.07
CA ARG A 112 -10.33 6.96 7.80
C ARG A 112 -10.85 7.57 9.08
N LEU A 113 -11.05 8.88 9.04
CA LEU A 113 -11.63 9.63 10.13
C LEU A 113 -13.09 9.95 9.81
N HIS A 114 -13.97 9.68 10.78
CA HIS A 114 -15.35 10.11 10.78
C HIS A 114 -15.46 11.38 11.62
N ASN A 115 -16.18 12.38 11.12
CA ASN A 115 -16.40 13.63 11.84
C ASN A 115 -17.47 13.41 12.92
N LEU A 116 -17.13 13.70 14.17
CA LEU A 116 -18.05 13.65 15.31
C LEU A 116 -18.74 15.00 15.56
N CYS A 117 -18.28 16.05 14.88
CA CYS A 117 -18.84 17.39 14.92
C CYS A 117 -19.55 17.71 13.59
N GLU A 118 -20.46 18.66 13.62
CA GLU A 118 -21.14 19.16 12.41
C GLU A 118 -20.25 20.10 11.58
N ASN A 119 -19.06 20.46 12.08
CA ASN A 119 -18.11 21.32 11.37
C ASN A 119 -17.05 20.51 10.60
N LYS A 120 -17.13 20.48 9.27
CA LYS A 120 -16.17 19.82 8.37
C LYS A 120 -14.76 20.42 8.39
N GLN A 121 -14.63 21.67 8.82
CA GLN A 121 -13.37 22.41 8.90
C GLN A 121 -12.69 22.26 10.27
N CYS A 122 -13.32 21.57 11.24
CA CYS A 122 -12.76 21.41 12.57
C CYS A 122 -11.45 20.59 12.51
N VAL A 123 -10.37 21.15 13.06
CA VAL A 123 -9.05 20.49 13.10
C VAL A 123 -8.75 19.86 14.47
N ASN A 124 -9.66 20.00 15.45
CA ASN A 124 -9.49 19.40 16.77
C ASN A 124 -9.47 17.86 16.64
N PRO A 125 -8.37 17.16 17.01
CA PRO A 125 -8.29 15.72 16.90
C PRO A 125 -9.35 14.97 17.71
N ALA A 126 -9.89 15.57 18.78
CA ALA A 126 -10.98 14.97 19.57
C ALA A 126 -12.32 14.92 18.82
N CYS A 127 -12.50 15.73 17.76
CA CYS A 127 -13.70 15.73 16.93
C CYS A 127 -13.68 14.66 15.83
N TRP A 128 -12.66 13.79 15.79
CA TRP A 128 -12.50 12.81 14.72
C TRP A 128 -12.27 11.41 15.28
N ALA A 129 -13.11 10.45 14.86
CA ALA A 129 -12.97 9.04 15.26
C ALA A 129 -12.42 8.19 14.10
N PRO A 130 -11.40 7.34 14.33
CA PRO A 130 -10.92 6.42 13.31
C PRO A 130 -11.91 5.28 13.09
N PHE A 131 -12.16 4.92 11.83
CA PHE A 131 -12.90 3.73 11.46
C PHE A 131 -12.18 2.97 10.34
N ALA A 132 -12.35 1.65 10.32
CA ALA A 132 -11.73 0.79 9.31
C ALA A 132 -12.60 0.70 8.05
N ILE A 133 -12.04 0.99 6.88
CA ILE A 133 -12.69 0.72 5.60
C ILE A 133 -12.54 -0.76 5.24
N GLY A 134 -13.60 -1.37 4.71
CA GLY A 134 -13.55 -2.72 4.14
C GLY A 134 -13.52 -3.83 5.19
N ALA A 135 -13.76 -3.52 6.47
CA ALA A 135 -14.14 -4.53 7.44
C ALA A 135 -15.56 -5.00 7.07
N ARG A 136 -15.69 -6.22 6.52
CA ARG A 136 -17.00 -6.89 6.50
C ARG A 136 -17.50 -6.91 7.94
N LYS A 137 -18.64 -6.27 8.21
CA LYS A 137 -19.37 -6.50 9.47
C LYS A 137 -19.51 -8.02 9.56
N LYS A 138 -18.86 -8.66 10.52
CA LYS A 138 -19.32 -10.00 10.93
C LYS A 138 -20.75 -9.74 11.39
N LEU A 139 -21.73 -10.18 10.61
CA LEU A 139 -23.10 -10.28 11.07
C LEU A 139 -23.03 -11.26 12.22
N VAL A 140 -22.85 -10.75 13.44
CA VAL A 140 -23.13 -11.52 14.65
C VAL A 140 -24.63 -11.74 14.54
N GLY A 141 -25.02 -12.98 14.23
CA GLY A 141 -26.42 -13.33 14.02
C GLY A 141 -27.24 -12.76 15.16
N ARG A 142 -28.26 -11.96 14.83
CA ARG A 142 -29.40 -11.76 15.73
C ARG A 142 -29.91 -13.16 16.01
N ARG A 143 -29.72 -13.64 17.23
CA ARG A 143 -30.50 -14.77 17.72
C ARG A 143 -31.96 -14.34 17.59
N VAL A 144 -32.69 -15.14 16.83
CA VAL A 144 -34.15 -15.08 16.65
C VAL A 144 -34.81 -15.26 18.01
#